data_AF-A0A6P1QYC6-F1
#
_entry.id   AF-A0A6P1QYC6-F1
#
_cell.length_a   1.000
_cell.length_b   1.000
_cell.length_c   1.000
_cell.angle_alpha   90.00
_cell.angle_beta   90.00
_cell.angle_gamma   90.00
#
_symmetry.space_group_name_H-M   'P 1'
#
loop_
_entity.id
_entity.type
_entity.pdbx_description
1 polymer ?
#
loop_
_entity_poly.entity_id
_entity_poly.type
_entity_poly.pdbx_seq_one_letter_code
_entity_poly.pdbx_strand_id
1 'polypeptide(L)'
;MKKSAVIFLLFFAMSLNAQKTDKRSHNQDPKERKEELWKYREQLLIDELGIAPDKQDAFKQIHKQYHEENRRIKKTFNPVFDVHKLSDAEAQAKIEQGFIVGEQLIANRRKFAKEMQAILSPQQILKLFQVEGIIKEKVRTRHCQIDDKKNKGIKQ
;
A
#
# COMPACT_ATOMS: atom_id res chain seq x y z
N MET A 1 15.93 47.51 -14.70
CA MET A 1 14.93 46.54 -15.21
C MET A 1 15.58 45.24 -15.71
N LYS A 2 16.23 44.42 -14.85
CA LYS A 2 16.86 43.15 -15.29
C LYS A 2 16.88 42.02 -14.23
N LYS A 3 16.12 42.14 -13.12
CA LYS A 3 16.09 41.11 -12.06
C LYS A 3 14.72 40.47 -11.82
N SER A 4 13.66 41.00 -12.44
CA SER A 4 12.28 40.52 -12.24
C SER A 4 11.82 39.47 -13.26
N ALA A 5 12.60 39.18 -14.30
CA ALA A 5 12.21 38.22 -15.35
C ALA A 5 12.50 36.74 -14.98
N VAL A 6 13.44 36.48 -14.06
CA VAL A 6 13.83 35.11 -13.69
C VAL A 6 12.79 34.44 -12.78
N ILE A 7 12.05 35.22 -12.00
CA ILE A 7 11.05 34.71 -11.05
C ILE A 7 9.81 34.18 -11.78
N PHE A 8 9.46 34.72 -12.96
CA PHE A 8 8.33 34.22 -13.76
C PHE A 8 8.61 32.85 -14.40
N LEU A 9 9.88 32.50 -14.68
CA LEU A 9 10.25 31.20 -15.26
C LEU A 9 10.20 30.05 -14.25
N LEU A 10 10.38 30.32 -12.95
CA LEU A 10 10.31 29.28 -11.90
C LEU A 10 8.88 28.88 -11.53
N PHE A 11 7.90 29.77 -11.70
CA PHE A 11 6.48 29.43 -11.48
C PHE A 11 5.86 28.63 -12.64
N PHE A 12 6.30 28.85 -13.89
CA PHE A 12 5.74 28.14 -15.05
C PHE A 12 6.13 26.65 -15.09
N ALA A 13 7.30 26.28 -14.57
CA ALA A 13 7.77 24.89 -14.52
C ALA A 13 7.00 24.02 -13.51
N MET A 14 6.42 24.61 -12.45
CA MET A 14 5.57 23.87 -11.51
C MET A 14 4.14 23.66 -12.04
N SER A 15 3.60 24.61 -12.82
CA SER A 15 2.26 24.51 -13.41
C SER A 15 2.15 23.40 -14.47
N LEU A 16 3.21 23.16 -15.25
CA LEU A 16 3.27 22.07 -16.24
C LEU A 16 3.34 20.67 -15.61
N ASN A 17 3.90 20.54 -14.41
CA ASN A 17 3.94 19.26 -13.68
C ASN A 17 2.65 19.00 -12.89
N ALA A 18 1.91 20.05 -12.49
CA ALA A 18 0.65 19.92 -11.76
C ALA A 18 -0.53 19.42 -12.62
N GLN A 19 -0.48 19.57 -13.95
CA GLN A 19 -1.52 19.09 -14.86
C GLN A 19 -1.38 17.61 -15.27
N LYS A 20 -0.29 16.92 -14.91
CA LYS A 20 -0.02 15.55 -15.39
C LYS A 20 -0.66 14.43 -14.54
N THR A 21 -1.28 14.74 -13.40
CA THR A 21 -1.73 13.71 -12.44
C THR A 21 -3.20 13.32 -12.49
N ASP A 22 -4.05 13.93 -13.32
CA ASP A 22 -5.51 13.76 -13.16
C ASP A 22 -6.32 13.32 -14.41
N LYS A 23 -5.66 12.81 -15.47
CA LYS A 23 -6.37 12.45 -16.73
C LYS A 23 -6.18 11.03 -17.26
N ARG A 24 -5.54 10.11 -16.53
CA ARG A 24 -5.36 8.70 -17.00
C ARG A 24 -6.33 7.68 -16.41
N SER A 25 -7.06 8.02 -15.35
CA SER A 25 -7.72 7.02 -14.49
C SER A 25 -9.01 6.38 -15.04
N HIS A 26 -9.68 6.97 -16.03
CA HIS A 26 -11.08 6.61 -16.29
C HIS A 26 -11.30 5.42 -17.27
N ASN A 27 -10.29 5.01 -18.05
CA ASN A 27 -10.43 4.00 -19.12
C ASN A 27 -9.45 2.81 -19.07
N GLN A 28 -8.61 2.67 -18.04
CA GLN A 28 -7.68 1.54 -17.91
C GLN A 28 -8.37 0.27 -17.36
N ASP A 29 -7.90 -0.91 -17.80
CA ASP A 29 -8.35 -2.20 -17.28
C ASP A 29 -8.11 -2.26 -15.74
N PRO A 30 -9.05 -2.81 -14.94
CA PRO A 30 -8.88 -2.92 -13.49
C PRO A 30 -7.58 -3.59 -13.04
N LYS A 31 -7.04 -4.55 -13.81
CA LYS A 31 -5.77 -5.21 -13.53
C LYS A 31 -4.59 -4.27 -13.77
N GLU A 32 -4.58 -3.54 -14.88
CA GLU A 32 -3.54 -2.57 -15.20
C GLU A 32 -3.47 -1.48 -14.13
N ARG A 33 -4.62 -0.93 -13.70
CA ARG A 33 -4.65 0.05 -12.59
C ARG A 33 -4.05 -0.51 -11.30
N LYS A 34 -4.32 -1.78 -10.99
CA LYS A 34 -3.82 -2.42 -9.77
C LYS A 34 -2.30 -2.60 -9.80
N GLU A 35 -1.76 -2.95 -10.95
CA GLU A 35 -0.32 -3.08 -11.16
C GLU A 35 0.38 -1.72 -11.12
N GLU A 36 -0.21 -0.67 -11.70
CA GLU A 36 0.33 0.69 -11.60
C GLU A 36 0.33 1.21 -10.17
N LEU A 37 -0.77 1.03 -9.43
CA LEU A 37 -0.84 1.40 -8.02
C LEU A 37 0.19 0.64 -7.17
N TRP A 38 0.44 -0.62 -7.50
CA TRP A 38 1.47 -1.41 -6.86
C TRP A 38 2.87 -0.84 -7.11
N LYS A 39 3.23 -0.60 -8.37
CA LYS A 39 4.52 0.02 -8.75
C LYS A 39 4.73 1.38 -8.08
N TYR A 40 3.68 2.21 -8.05
CA TYR A 40 3.73 3.51 -7.37
C TYR A 40 3.99 3.36 -5.86
N ARG A 41 3.33 2.40 -5.20
CA ARG A 41 3.55 2.10 -3.78
C ARG A 41 4.98 1.62 -3.52
N GLU A 42 5.51 0.75 -4.36
CA GLU A 42 6.91 0.28 -4.26
C GLU A 42 7.89 1.43 -4.40
N GLN A 43 7.70 2.30 -5.39
CA GLN A 43 8.57 3.45 -5.59
C GLN A 43 8.55 4.39 -4.39
N LEU A 44 7.37 4.68 -3.84
CA LEU A 44 7.24 5.53 -2.67
C LEU A 44 7.93 4.93 -1.43
N LEU A 45 7.92 3.60 -1.28
CA LEU A 45 8.67 2.94 -0.21
C LEU A 45 10.18 3.04 -0.43
N ILE A 46 10.66 2.82 -1.66
CA ILE A 46 12.08 2.97 -2.01
C ILE A 46 12.58 4.37 -1.66
N ASP A 47 11.80 5.39 -2.04
CA ASP A 47 12.14 6.80 -1.83
C ASP A 47 12.13 7.15 -0.32
N GLU A 48 11.06 6.79 0.41
CA GLU A 48 10.90 7.09 1.84
C GLU A 48 11.94 6.35 2.70
N LEU A 49 12.37 5.16 2.27
CA LEU A 49 13.37 4.36 2.96
C LEU A 49 14.80 4.71 2.53
N GLY A 50 14.99 5.48 1.45
CA GLY A 50 16.31 5.81 0.91
C GLY A 50 17.09 4.55 0.51
N ILE A 51 16.45 3.62 -0.21
CA ILE A 51 17.09 2.36 -0.62
C ILE A 51 18.07 2.62 -1.76
N ALA A 52 19.34 2.23 -1.56
CA ALA A 52 20.39 2.38 -2.55
C ALA A 52 20.03 1.67 -3.87
N PRO A 53 20.33 2.26 -5.06
CA PRO A 53 19.89 1.74 -6.35
C PRO A 53 20.22 0.26 -6.60
N ASP A 54 21.41 -0.16 -6.18
CA ASP A 54 21.93 -1.54 -6.28
C ASP A 54 21.14 -2.56 -5.44
N LYS A 55 20.36 -2.10 -4.46
CA LYS A 55 19.56 -2.96 -3.56
C LYS A 55 18.06 -2.93 -3.85
N GLN A 56 17.60 -2.07 -4.76
CA GLN A 56 16.17 -1.86 -4.99
C GLN A 56 15.47 -3.09 -5.56
N ASP A 57 16.11 -3.83 -6.46
CA ASP A 57 15.47 -5.00 -7.08
C ASP A 57 15.37 -6.17 -6.09
N ALA A 58 16.41 -6.38 -5.27
CA ALA A 58 16.36 -7.32 -4.15
C ALA A 58 15.25 -6.94 -3.16
N PHE A 59 15.11 -5.66 -2.83
CA PHE A 59 14.04 -5.17 -1.98
C PHE A 59 12.64 -5.45 -2.58
N LYS A 60 12.40 -5.08 -3.85
CA LYS A 60 11.11 -5.30 -4.52
C LYS A 60 10.73 -6.78 -4.51
N GLN A 61 11.69 -7.67 -4.76
CA GLN A 61 11.45 -9.11 -4.76
C GLN A 61 11.00 -9.60 -3.37
N ILE A 62 11.75 -9.26 -2.32
CA ILE A 62 11.44 -9.65 -0.93
C ILE A 62 10.09 -9.04 -0.50
N HIS A 63 9.84 -7.77 -0.84
CA HIS A 63 8.60 -7.07 -0.51
C HIS A 63 7.37 -7.67 -1.20
N LYS A 64 7.49 -8.04 -2.48
CA LYS A 64 6.44 -8.73 -3.23
C LYS A 64 6.11 -10.08 -2.59
N GLN A 65 7.11 -10.89 -2.27
CA GLN A 65 6.92 -12.19 -1.61
C GLN A 65 6.25 -12.04 -0.24
N TYR A 66 6.66 -11.06 0.57
CA TYR A 66 6.03 -10.72 1.84
C TYR A 66 4.52 -10.44 1.68
N HIS A 67 4.16 -9.63 0.68
CA HIS A 67 2.77 -9.28 0.42
C HIS A 67 1.93 -10.45 -0.12
N GLU A 68 2.51 -11.31 -0.94
CA GLU A 68 1.86 -12.52 -1.45
C GLU A 68 1.61 -13.55 -0.33
N GLU A 69 2.62 -13.80 0.53
CA GLU A 69 2.48 -14.68 1.69
C GLU A 69 1.44 -14.13 2.68
N ASN A 70 1.48 -12.83 2.99
CA ASN A 70 0.46 -12.18 3.80
C ASN A 70 -0.95 -12.34 3.21
N ARG A 71 -1.09 -12.21 1.88
CA ARG A 71 -2.39 -12.40 1.21
C ARG A 71 -2.85 -13.86 1.32
N ARG A 72 -1.94 -14.83 1.16
CA ARG A 72 -2.24 -16.25 1.27
C ARG A 72 -2.70 -16.62 2.69
N ILE A 73 -1.99 -16.13 3.70
CA ILE A 73 -2.36 -16.32 5.12
C ILE A 73 -3.73 -15.68 5.39
N LYS A 74 -3.95 -14.44 4.97
CA LYS A 74 -5.25 -13.78 5.19
C LYS A 74 -6.42 -14.48 4.50
N LYS A 75 -6.20 -15.19 3.40
CA LYS A 75 -7.24 -15.97 2.71
C LYS A 75 -7.68 -17.20 3.50
N THR A 76 -6.86 -17.71 4.43
CA THR A 76 -7.26 -18.87 5.25
C THR A 76 -8.28 -18.50 6.32
N PHE A 77 -8.41 -17.20 6.64
CA PHE A 77 -9.45 -16.66 7.52
C PHE A 77 -10.54 -15.96 6.70
N ASN A 78 -11.79 -16.37 6.86
CA ASN A 78 -12.92 -15.59 6.32
C ASN A 78 -13.39 -14.59 7.39
N PRO A 79 -13.17 -13.27 7.21
CA PRO A 79 -13.60 -12.26 8.16
C PRO A 79 -15.09 -11.90 8.05
N VAL A 80 -15.80 -12.42 7.05
CA VAL A 80 -17.22 -12.13 6.81
C VAL A 80 -18.05 -13.33 7.24
N PHE A 81 -18.69 -13.22 8.39
CA PHE A 81 -19.63 -14.20 8.92
C PHE A 81 -20.69 -13.51 9.79
N ASP A 82 -21.84 -14.16 9.92
CA ASP A 82 -22.96 -13.67 10.74
C ASP A 82 -22.85 -14.27 12.14
N VAL A 83 -22.44 -13.44 13.11
CA VAL A 83 -22.18 -13.86 14.49
C VAL A 83 -23.43 -14.47 15.13
N HIS A 84 -24.62 -14.01 14.77
CA HIS A 84 -25.88 -14.46 15.37
C HIS A 84 -26.35 -15.83 14.86
N LYS A 85 -25.68 -16.37 13.83
CA LYS A 85 -25.99 -17.69 13.26
C LYS A 85 -24.99 -18.77 13.67
N LEU A 86 -23.95 -18.41 14.42
CA LEU A 86 -22.96 -19.36 14.91
C LEU A 86 -23.46 -20.00 16.20
N SER A 87 -23.27 -21.31 16.32
CA SER A 87 -23.24 -21.97 17.61
C SER A 87 -22.02 -21.54 18.42
N ASP A 88 -22.04 -21.75 19.74
CA ASP A 88 -20.90 -21.46 20.61
C ASP A 88 -19.62 -22.17 20.16
N ALA A 89 -19.73 -23.41 19.69
CA ALA A 89 -18.60 -24.19 19.18
C ALA A 89 -18.02 -23.58 17.90
N GLU A 90 -18.86 -23.14 16.96
CA GLU A 90 -18.41 -22.47 15.73
C GLU A 90 -17.81 -21.10 16.02
N ALA A 91 -18.40 -20.34 16.95
CA ALA A 91 -17.86 -19.07 17.40
C ALA A 91 -16.48 -19.26 18.04
N GLN A 92 -16.31 -20.26 18.91
CA GLN A 92 -15.02 -20.60 19.51
C GLN A 92 -13.99 -21.00 18.44
N ALA A 93 -14.38 -21.82 17.45
CA ALA A 93 -13.50 -22.19 16.35
C ALA A 93 -13.05 -20.97 15.52
N LYS A 94 -13.93 -19.98 15.32
CA LYS A 94 -13.58 -18.72 14.63
C LYS A 94 -12.59 -17.87 15.43
N ILE A 95 -12.77 -17.79 16.74
CA ILE A 95 -11.84 -17.09 17.65
C ILE A 95 -10.45 -17.73 17.53
N GLU A 96 -10.38 -19.05 17.65
CA GLU A 96 -9.12 -19.79 17.58
C GLU A 96 -8.43 -19.64 16.21
N GLN A 97 -9.22 -19.74 15.13
CA GLN A 97 -8.72 -19.51 13.78
C GLN A 97 -8.12 -18.10 13.62
N GLY A 98 -8.71 -17.09 14.27
CA GLY A 98 -8.18 -15.73 14.31
C GLY A 98 -6.79 -15.66 14.96
N PHE A 99 -6.58 -16.35 16.08
CA PHE A 99 -5.28 -16.43 16.74
C PHE A 99 -4.23 -17.12 15.86
N ILE A 100 -4.55 -18.29 15.30
CA ILE A 100 -3.66 -19.04 14.40
C ILE A 100 -3.20 -18.16 13.21
N VAL A 101 -4.14 -17.45 12.58
CA VAL A 101 -3.83 -16.56 11.46
C VAL A 101 -2.97 -15.38 11.92
N GLY A 102 -3.25 -14.83 13.09
CA GLY A 102 -2.43 -13.78 13.72
C GLY A 102 -0.99 -14.21 13.94
N GLU A 103 -0.78 -15.40 14.51
CA GLU A 103 0.54 -15.98 14.71
C GLU A 103 1.30 -16.19 13.39
N GLN A 104 0.62 -16.71 12.37
CA GLN A 104 1.20 -16.87 11.03
C GLN A 104 1.64 -15.53 10.43
N LEU A 105 0.83 -14.47 10.58
CA LEU A 105 1.19 -13.13 10.10
C LEU A 105 2.40 -12.56 10.85
N ILE A 106 2.50 -12.78 12.16
CA ILE A 106 3.65 -12.37 12.96
C ILE A 106 4.90 -13.17 12.61
N ALA A 107 4.78 -14.48 12.44
CA ALA A 107 5.88 -15.34 11.98
C ALA A 107 6.39 -14.90 10.60
N ASN A 108 5.46 -14.63 9.67
CA ASN A 108 5.79 -14.10 8.35
C ASN A 108 6.55 -12.77 8.44
N ARG A 109 6.07 -11.84 9.28
CA ARG A 109 6.74 -10.56 9.50
C ARG A 109 8.15 -10.72 10.06
N ARG A 110 8.38 -11.67 10.99
CA ARG A 110 9.73 -11.96 11.51
C ARG A 110 10.65 -12.51 10.43
N LYS A 111 10.18 -13.47 9.63
CA LYS A 111 10.92 -14.07 8.51
C LYS A 111 11.40 -12.98 7.54
N PHE A 112 10.49 -12.15 7.04
CA PHE A 112 10.82 -11.12 6.06
C PHE A 112 11.62 -9.96 6.66
N ALA A 113 11.45 -9.62 7.93
CA ALA A 113 12.35 -8.67 8.60
C ALA A 113 13.80 -9.19 8.60
N LYS A 114 14.01 -10.48 8.86
CA LYS A 114 15.34 -11.10 8.82
C LYS A 114 15.93 -11.11 7.41
N GLU A 115 15.12 -11.41 6.39
CA GLU A 115 15.58 -11.36 4.99
C GLU A 115 15.93 -9.93 4.55
N MET A 116 15.11 -8.94 4.93
CA MET A 116 15.38 -7.54 4.62
C MET A 116 16.61 -6.98 5.35
N GLN A 117 16.98 -7.52 6.52
CA GLN A 117 18.21 -7.11 7.23
C GLN A 117 19.50 -7.34 6.43
N ALA A 118 19.47 -8.23 5.42
CA ALA A 118 20.61 -8.44 4.53
C ALA A 118 20.88 -7.22 3.63
N ILE A 119 19.87 -6.39 3.35
CA ILE A 119 19.95 -5.26 2.41
C ILE A 119 19.62 -3.91 3.04
N LEU A 120 18.78 -3.88 4.07
CA LEU A 120 18.31 -2.69 4.78
C LEU A 120 18.84 -2.64 6.21
N SER A 121 19.04 -1.42 6.70
CA SER A 121 19.30 -1.17 8.12
C SER A 121 18.06 -1.50 8.99
N PRO A 122 18.25 -1.81 10.28
CA PRO A 122 17.14 -1.97 11.21
C PRO A 122 16.19 -0.76 11.25
N GLN A 123 16.71 0.47 11.13
CA GLN A 123 15.93 1.70 11.10
C GLN A 123 15.02 1.77 9.87
N GLN A 124 15.53 1.39 8.70
CA GLN A 124 14.73 1.31 7.47
C GLN A 124 13.62 0.25 7.60
N ILE A 125 13.90 -0.89 8.24
CA ILE A 125 12.88 -1.93 8.45
C ILE A 125 11.80 -1.47 9.44
N LEU A 126 12.18 -0.77 10.51
CA LEU A 126 11.22 -0.16 11.43
C LEU A 126 10.35 0.86 10.70
N LYS A 127 10.97 1.73 9.89
CA LYS A 127 10.27 2.74 9.09
C LYS A 127 9.31 2.10 8.09
N LEU A 128 9.72 1.04 7.37
CA LEU A 128 8.87 0.28 6.44
C LEU A 128 7.57 -0.14 7.12
N PHE A 129 7.67 -0.76 8.29
CA PHE A 129 6.48 -1.23 9.00
C PHE A 129 5.62 -0.11 9.58
N GLN A 130 6.22 1.03 9.96
CA GLN A 130 5.46 2.22 10.37
C GLN A 130 4.67 2.81 9.20
N VAL A 131 5.33 2.97 8.04
CA VAL A 131 4.69 3.60 6.88
C VAL A 131 3.71 2.67 6.17
N GLU A 132 3.88 1.35 6.22
CA GLU A 132 2.94 0.42 5.58
C GLU A 132 1.51 0.54 6.11
N GLY A 133 1.35 0.72 7.42
CA GLY A 133 0.05 0.97 8.06
C GLY A 133 -0.55 2.30 7.63
N ILE A 134 0.28 3.35 7.57
CA ILE A 134 -0.12 4.70 7.17
C ILE A 134 -0.50 4.74 5.67
N ILE A 135 0.28 4.10 4.81
CA ILE A 135 0.04 4.02 3.37
C ILE A 135 -1.24 3.22 3.10
N LYS A 136 -1.45 2.09 3.81
CA LYS A 136 -2.70 1.32 3.72
C LYS A 136 -3.90 2.20 4.04
N GLU A 137 -3.83 2.99 5.11
CA GLU A 137 -4.92 3.89 5.49
C GLU A 137 -5.11 5.03 4.47
N LYS A 138 -4.04 5.71 4.06
CA LYS A 138 -4.09 6.76 3.03
C LYS A 138 -4.66 6.28 1.68
N VAL A 139 -4.36 5.05 1.27
CA VAL A 139 -4.91 4.44 0.05
C VAL A 139 -6.39 4.10 0.23
N ARG A 140 -6.79 3.60 1.41
CA ARG A 140 -8.21 3.33 1.76
C ARG A 140 -9.04 4.61 1.74
N THR A 141 -8.57 5.67 2.39
CA THR A 141 -9.25 6.98 2.41
C THR A 141 -9.41 7.54 1.01
N ARG A 142 -8.38 7.44 0.15
CA ARG A 142 -8.49 7.88 -1.25
C ARG A 142 -9.48 7.07 -2.07
N HIS A 143 -9.56 5.75 -1.87
CA HIS A 143 -10.58 4.92 -2.53
C HIS A 143 -12.00 5.30 -2.08
N CYS A 144 -12.25 5.45 -0.77
CA CYS A 144 -13.56 5.87 -0.25
C CYS A 144 -13.99 7.25 -0.78
N GLN A 145 -13.07 8.21 -0.88
CA GLN A 145 -13.38 9.55 -1.42
C GLN A 145 -13.73 9.54 -2.91
N ILE A 146 -13.19 8.59 -3.69
CA ILE A 146 -13.52 8.42 -5.12
C ILE A 146 -14.92 7.79 -5.24
N ASP A 147 -15.22 6.80 -4.40
CA ASP A 147 -16.53 6.13 -4.39
C ASP A 147 -17.66 7.08 -3.93
N ASP A 148 -17.42 7.92 -2.92
CA ASP A 148 -18.38 8.93 -2.44
C ASP A 148 -18.68 10.01 -3.50
N LYS A 149 -17.67 10.43 -4.28
CA LYS A 149 -17.86 11.38 -5.39
C LYS A 149 -18.66 10.76 -6.54
N LYS A 150 -18.46 9.47 -6.83
CA LYS A 150 -19.25 8.73 -7.82
C LYS A 150 -20.72 8.64 -7.40
N ASN A 151 -21.00 8.36 -6.13
CA ASN A 151 -22.36 8.21 -5.63
C ASN A 151 -23.13 9.56 -5.56
N LYS A 152 -22.42 10.67 -5.35
CA LYS A 152 -23.01 12.02 -5.42
C LYS A 152 -23.24 12.53 -6.85
N GLY A 153 -22.58 11.96 -7.85
CA GLY A 153 -22.75 12.31 -9.27
C GLY A 153 -23.88 11.56 -10.00
N ILE A 154 -24.52 10.57 -9.36
CA ILE A 154 -25.62 9.77 -9.94
C ILE A 154 -27.01 10.33 -9.54
N LYS A 155 -27.05 11.40 -8.73
CA LYS A 155 -28.27 12.19 -8.49
C LYS A 155 -28.26 13.43 -9.40
N GLN A 156 -28.58 13.23 -10.68
CA GLN A 156 -29.22 14.24 -11.53
C GLN A 156 -30.36 13.57 -12.28
#